data_AF-A0A2U1ZTZ8-F1
#
_entry.id   AF-A0A2U1ZTZ8-F1
#
_cell.length_a   1.000
_cell.length_b   1.000
_cell.length_c   1.000
_cell.angle_alpha   90.00
_cell.angle_beta   90.00
_cell.angle_gamma   90.00
#
_symmetry.space_group_name_H-M   'P 1'
#
loop_
_entity.id
_entity.type
_entity.pdbx_description
1 polymer ?
#
loop_
_entity_poly.entity_id
_entity_poly.type
_entity_poly.pdbx_seq_one_letter_code
_entity_poly.pdbx_strand_id
1 'polypeptide(L)'
;MGRGREARADLAARPAGDGGEQPPARAPRGERRARRARRRRRIRRRLLVIAADVGVLDLALLLAVLVVAVVAVVAPRRTAATSAFLVFGIVAAVLWARLGAPDVALAEAALGGGVAGALLVDAIADRRPPVPAAGTGARRRVLVVGALAGAATAVALGVAVSALPAERSPLADDVAAAMPDSGVEHPVTAVLLNFRSYDTLLEIAVLVAAAVGVTGLARRRVPAPAAPSPAVRVLAVVLLPVLALLSTWLLVAGTTRPGGAFQAGALLGAALVVAHLAGVRIAGPRGRIGAVAVVAGLLAFLVLAGATAVTAGGWLVLEASVAGALILAVETLLALSIAAGLAAMFLAAGADTDLEVATPGGAS
;
A
#
# COMPACT_ATOMS: atom_id res chain seq x y z
N MET A 1 3.10 -42.69 56.24
CA MET A 1 1.71 -42.92 56.70
C MET A 1 0.82 -41.83 56.13
N GLY A 2 -0.32 -42.19 55.52
CA GLY A 2 -1.47 -41.30 55.22
C GLY A 2 -1.26 -40.31 54.06
N ARG A 3 -1.76 -40.57 52.84
CA ARG A 3 -3.14 -40.24 52.38
C ARG A 3 -3.47 -38.76 52.62
N GLY A 4 -3.63 -37.89 51.62
CA GLY A 4 -4.39 -38.08 50.39
C GLY A 4 -5.88 -37.91 50.70
N ARG A 5 -6.45 -36.72 50.43
CA ARG A 5 -7.87 -36.39 50.16
C ARG A 5 -8.22 -34.96 50.59
N GLU A 6 -7.95 -33.98 49.74
CA GLU A 6 -8.70 -32.72 49.73
C GLU A 6 -8.88 -32.29 48.28
N ALA A 7 -9.96 -32.79 47.65
CA ALA A 7 -10.62 -32.24 46.47
C ALA A 7 -11.77 -33.18 46.07
N ARG A 8 -12.77 -33.34 46.94
CA ARG A 8 -14.05 -33.99 46.62
C ARG A 8 -15.18 -33.38 47.45
N ALA A 9 -15.79 -32.34 46.89
CA ALA A 9 -17.13 -31.79 47.14
C ALA A 9 -17.05 -30.40 46.47
N ASP A 10 -17.52 -30.19 45.24
CA ASP A 10 -18.93 -30.22 44.88
C ASP A 10 -19.11 -30.64 43.41
N LEU A 11 -19.73 -31.79 43.21
CA LEU A 11 -20.20 -32.26 41.91
C LEU A 11 -21.55 -32.92 42.13
N ALA A 12 -22.56 -32.08 42.39
CA ALA A 12 -23.95 -32.48 42.43
C ALA A 12 -24.82 -31.31 41.99
N ALA A 13 -25.37 -31.43 40.78
CA ALA A 13 -26.68 -30.92 40.32
C ALA A 13 -26.62 -30.40 38.88
N ARG A 14 -26.75 -31.30 37.91
CA ARG A 14 -27.51 -31.00 36.68
C ARG A 14 -28.40 -32.21 36.33
N PRO A 15 -29.69 -31.99 36.02
CA PRO A 15 -30.66 -33.05 35.88
C PRO A 15 -30.50 -33.78 34.54
N ALA A 16 -30.84 -35.07 34.55
CA ALA A 16 -30.96 -35.91 33.37
C ALA A 16 -32.13 -35.41 32.50
N GLY A 17 -31.81 -34.88 31.32
CA GLY A 17 -32.76 -34.59 30.26
C GLY A 17 -32.63 -35.64 29.16
N ASP A 18 -33.66 -36.47 29.07
CA ASP A 18 -33.95 -37.41 27.99
C ASP A 18 -34.03 -36.68 26.63
N GLY A 19 -33.40 -37.23 25.60
CA GLY A 19 -33.31 -36.59 24.30
C GLY A 19 -32.22 -37.18 23.43
N GLY A 20 -32.44 -38.39 22.91
CA GLY A 20 -31.58 -38.97 21.88
C GLY A 20 -31.58 -38.11 20.62
N GLU A 21 -30.52 -37.33 20.40
CA GLU A 21 -30.26 -36.67 19.11
C GLU A 21 -29.92 -37.73 18.06
N GLN A 22 -30.91 -38.11 17.26
CA GLN A 22 -30.69 -38.79 15.99
C GLN A 22 -29.85 -37.87 15.08
N PRO A 23 -28.79 -38.37 14.42
CA PRO A 23 -28.07 -37.58 13.44
C PRO A 23 -29.03 -37.16 12.31
N PRO A 24 -28.94 -35.92 11.80
CA PRO A 24 -29.91 -35.41 10.83
C PRO A 24 -29.97 -36.32 9.59
N ALA A 25 -31.19 -36.73 9.23
CA ALA A 25 -31.46 -37.59 8.09
C ALA A 25 -30.75 -37.06 6.83
N ARG A 26 -29.94 -37.91 6.17
CA ARG A 26 -29.22 -37.55 4.95
C ARG A 26 -30.23 -37.13 3.88
N ALA A 27 -30.25 -35.84 3.55
CA ALA A 27 -31.11 -35.29 2.49
C ALA A 27 -31.10 -36.19 1.23
N PRO A 28 -32.28 -36.58 0.69
CA PRO A 28 -32.40 -37.55 -0.39
C PRO A 28 -31.55 -37.14 -1.60
N ARG A 29 -30.96 -38.13 -2.29
CA ARG A 29 -30.00 -37.91 -3.40
C ARG A 29 -30.53 -36.93 -4.46
N GLY A 30 -31.85 -36.84 -4.65
CA GLY A 30 -32.52 -35.89 -5.55
C GLY A 30 -32.39 -34.42 -5.15
N GLU A 31 -32.55 -34.08 -3.87
CA GLU A 31 -32.44 -32.69 -3.40
C GLU A 31 -31.01 -32.15 -3.46
N ARG A 32 -30.02 -33.00 -3.16
CA ARG A 32 -28.60 -32.63 -3.31
C ARG A 32 -28.25 -32.34 -4.77
N ARG A 33 -28.82 -33.10 -5.71
CA ARG A 33 -28.66 -32.86 -7.17
C ARG A 33 -29.37 -31.58 -7.60
N ALA A 34 -30.58 -31.33 -7.12
CA ALA A 34 -31.34 -30.11 -7.42
C ALA A 34 -30.66 -28.84 -6.88
N ARG A 35 -30.15 -28.87 -5.63
CA ARG A 35 -29.36 -27.75 -5.05
C ARG A 35 -28.08 -27.48 -5.85
N ARG A 36 -27.35 -28.53 -6.24
CA ARG A 36 -26.16 -28.40 -7.10
C ARG A 36 -26.49 -27.82 -8.48
N ALA A 37 -27.59 -28.23 -9.10
CA ALA A 37 -28.04 -27.72 -10.39
C ALA A 37 -28.46 -26.24 -10.32
N ARG A 38 -29.21 -25.84 -9.28
CA ARG A 38 -29.58 -24.44 -9.02
C ARG A 38 -28.36 -23.56 -8.76
N ARG A 39 -27.39 -24.05 -7.96
CA ARG A 39 -26.11 -23.36 -7.71
C ARG A 39 -25.31 -23.19 -9.00
N ARG A 40 -25.20 -24.24 -9.82
CA ARG A 40 -24.52 -24.18 -11.13
C ARG A 40 -25.19 -23.21 -12.10
N ARG A 41 -26.54 -23.18 -12.18
CA ARG A 41 -27.28 -22.22 -13.01
C ARG A 41 -27.09 -20.78 -12.54
N ARG A 42 -27.10 -20.52 -11.23
CA ARG A 42 -26.80 -19.19 -10.66
C ARG A 42 -25.38 -18.73 -10.99
N ILE A 43 -24.38 -19.60 -10.81
CA ILE A 43 -22.98 -19.30 -11.14
C ILE A 43 -22.85 -19.00 -12.64
N ARG A 44 -23.41 -19.86 -13.51
CA ARG A 44 -23.33 -19.67 -14.96
C ARG A 44 -24.02 -18.37 -15.40
N ARG A 45 -25.17 -18.02 -14.82
CA ARG A 45 -25.87 -16.76 -15.12
C ARG A 45 -25.07 -15.54 -14.64
N ARG A 46 -24.43 -15.60 -13.46
CA ARG A 46 -23.52 -14.55 -12.98
C ARG A 46 -22.30 -14.38 -13.89
N LEU A 47 -21.65 -15.48 -14.29
CA LEU A 47 -20.50 -15.45 -15.19
C LEU A 47 -20.85 -14.89 -16.57
N LEU A 48 -22.03 -15.19 -17.10
CA LEU A 48 -22.50 -14.66 -18.39
C LEU A 48 -22.79 -13.15 -18.34
N VAL A 49 -23.30 -12.64 -17.22
CA VAL A 49 -23.50 -11.19 -17.03
C VAL A 49 -22.15 -10.49 -16.90
N ILE A 50 -21.22 -11.03 -16.09
CA ILE A 50 -19.86 -10.49 -15.96
C ILE A 50 -19.15 -10.48 -17.32
N ALA A 51 -19.21 -11.57 -18.07
CA ALA A 51 -18.57 -11.67 -19.39
C ALA A 51 -19.20 -10.76 -20.46
N ALA A 52 -20.45 -10.32 -20.28
CA ALA A 52 -21.11 -9.39 -21.20
C ALA A 52 -20.65 -7.93 -21.00
N ASP A 53 -20.19 -7.58 -19.79
CA ASP A 53 -19.75 -6.23 -19.42
C ASP A 53 -18.22 -6.05 -19.45
N VAL A 54 -17.44 -7.12 -19.63
CA VAL A 54 -15.97 -7.03 -19.70
C VAL A 54 -15.55 -6.59 -21.10
N GLY A 55 -15.01 -5.38 -21.21
CA GLY A 55 -14.51 -4.85 -22.48
C GLY A 55 -13.20 -5.49 -22.92
N VAL A 56 -12.88 -5.34 -24.22
CA VAL A 56 -11.57 -5.79 -24.78
C VAL A 56 -10.40 -5.14 -24.04
N LEU A 57 -10.56 -3.86 -23.65
CA LEU A 57 -9.55 -3.15 -22.85
C LEU A 57 -9.32 -3.81 -21.49
N ASP A 58 -10.38 -4.25 -20.81
CA ASP A 58 -10.28 -4.86 -19.48
C ASP A 58 -9.57 -6.22 -19.57
N LEU A 59 -9.88 -7.03 -20.59
CA LEU A 59 -9.15 -8.26 -20.89
C LEU A 59 -7.68 -8.00 -21.21
N ALA A 60 -7.39 -6.96 -22.01
CA ALA A 60 -6.03 -6.59 -22.37
C ALA A 60 -5.21 -6.15 -21.14
N LEU A 61 -5.79 -5.34 -20.25
CA LEU A 61 -5.12 -4.90 -19.02
C LEU A 61 -4.91 -6.06 -18.03
N LEU A 62 -5.90 -6.96 -17.90
CA LEU A 62 -5.77 -8.16 -17.07
C LEU A 62 -4.68 -9.11 -17.60
N LEU A 63 -4.61 -9.29 -18.92
CA LEU A 63 -3.54 -10.07 -19.53
C LEU A 63 -2.18 -9.37 -19.34
N ALA A 64 -2.12 -8.06 -19.56
CA ALA A 64 -0.90 -7.28 -19.42
C ALA A 64 -0.34 -7.35 -17.99
N VAL A 65 -1.19 -7.15 -16.96
CA VAL A 65 -0.73 -7.20 -15.56
C VAL A 65 -0.22 -8.60 -15.19
N LEU A 66 -0.87 -9.66 -15.69
CA LEU A 66 -0.44 -11.04 -15.46
C LEU A 66 0.90 -11.33 -16.15
N VAL A 67 1.03 -10.96 -17.43
CA VAL A 67 2.25 -11.15 -18.20
C VAL A 67 3.42 -10.42 -17.54
N VAL A 68 3.23 -9.14 -17.19
CA VAL A 68 4.28 -8.33 -16.60
C VAL A 68 4.66 -8.83 -15.20
N ALA A 69 3.69 -9.29 -14.39
CA ALA A 69 3.97 -9.92 -13.10
C ALA A 69 4.78 -11.21 -13.26
N VAL A 70 4.45 -12.07 -14.24
CA VAL A 70 5.23 -13.27 -14.53
C VAL A 70 6.65 -12.90 -14.94
N VAL A 71 6.82 -11.92 -15.84
CA VAL A 71 8.15 -11.45 -16.27
C VAL A 71 8.96 -10.93 -15.10
N ALA A 72 8.36 -10.14 -14.19
CA ALA A 72 9.04 -9.61 -13.01
C ALA A 72 9.62 -10.71 -12.10
N VAL A 73 8.97 -11.88 -12.04
CA VAL A 73 9.40 -13.02 -11.21
C VAL A 73 10.41 -13.93 -11.94
N VAL A 74 10.20 -14.21 -13.22
CA VAL A 74 10.98 -15.22 -13.95
C VAL A 74 12.20 -14.65 -14.68
N ALA A 75 12.24 -13.33 -14.90
CA ALA A 75 13.33 -12.68 -15.62
C ALA A 75 14.69 -13.01 -14.97
N PRO A 76 15.67 -13.50 -15.75
CA PRO A 76 16.97 -13.88 -15.21
C PRO A 76 17.82 -12.67 -14.83
N ARG A 77 17.60 -11.52 -15.47
CA ARG A 77 18.32 -10.27 -15.24
C ARG A 77 17.53 -9.41 -14.27
N ARG A 78 18.19 -8.91 -13.21
CA ARG A 78 17.59 -8.01 -12.23
C ARG A 78 17.04 -6.74 -12.85
N THR A 79 17.73 -6.17 -13.84
CA THR A 79 17.26 -5.00 -14.59
C THR A 79 15.92 -5.29 -15.28
N ALA A 80 15.80 -6.42 -15.97
CA ALA A 80 14.55 -6.81 -16.62
C ALA A 80 13.43 -7.08 -15.61
N ALA A 81 13.75 -7.72 -14.47
CA ALA A 81 12.78 -7.95 -13.38
C ALA A 81 12.26 -6.63 -12.80
N THR A 82 13.15 -5.69 -12.50
CA THR A 82 12.78 -4.36 -11.99
C THR A 82 12.03 -3.53 -13.01
N SER A 83 12.43 -3.53 -14.28
CA SER A 83 11.68 -2.86 -15.35
C SER A 83 10.28 -3.44 -15.50
N ALA A 84 10.12 -4.77 -15.41
CA ALA A 84 8.80 -5.38 -15.41
C ALA A 84 7.99 -4.98 -14.18
N PHE A 85 8.58 -4.95 -12.97
CA PHE A 85 7.88 -4.50 -11.77
C PHE A 85 7.41 -3.03 -11.87
N LEU A 86 8.22 -2.15 -12.47
CA LEU A 86 7.84 -0.77 -12.77
C LEU A 86 6.63 -0.69 -13.71
N VAL A 87 6.65 -1.45 -14.80
CA VAL A 87 5.54 -1.52 -15.75
C VAL A 87 4.29 -2.12 -15.08
N PHE A 88 4.47 -3.09 -14.17
CA PHE A 88 3.36 -3.67 -13.41
C PHE A 88 2.63 -2.59 -12.61
N GLY A 89 3.34 -1.70 -11.90
CA GLY A 89 2.72 -0.60 -11.16
C GLY A 89 1.92 0.36 -12.07
N ILE A 90 2.44 0.68 -13.26
CA ILE A 90 1.73 1.52 -14.24
C ILE A 90 0.44 0.83 -14.72
N VAL A 91 0.50 -0.45 -15.09
CA VAL A 91 -0.69 -1.20 -15.53
C VAL A 91 -1.69 -1.36 -14.37
N ALA A 92 -1.21 -1.58 -13.15
CA ALA A 92 -2.04 -1.67 -11.95
C ALA A 92 -2.77 -0.34 -11.66
N ALA A 93 -2.09 0.81 -11.79
CA ALA A 93 -2.72 2.12 -11.65
C ALA A 93 -3.87 2.31 -12.65
N VAL A 94 -3.68 1.90 -13.91
CA VAL A 94 -4.75 1.95 -14.93
C VAL A 94 -5.91 1.01 -14.56
N LEU A 95 -5.62 -0.18 -14.04
CA LEU A 95 -6.66 -1.11 -13.56
C LEU A 95 -7.46 -0.51 -12.40
N TRP A 96 -6.82 0.13 -11.42
CA TRP A 96 -7.51 0.82 -10.34
C TRP A 96 -8.44 1.92 -10.85
N ALA A 97 -8.00 2.71 -11.82
CA ALA A 97 -8.83 3.73 -12.44
C ALA A 97 -10.04 3.11 -13.17
N ARG A 98 -9.84 1.99 -13.88
CA ARG A 98 -10.91 1.22 -14.53
C ARG A 98 -11.90 0.61 -13.54
N LEU A 99 -11.45 0.26 -12.34
CA LEU A 99 -12.30 -0.24 -11.24
C LEU A 99 -13.08 0.87 -10.52
N GLY A 100 -12.92 2.14 -10.92
CA GLY A 100 -13.58 3.27 -10.26
C GLY A 100 -12.91 3.71 -8.96
N ALA A 101 -11.63 3.40 -8.77
CA ALA A 101 -10.82 3.78 -7.61
C ALA A 101 -9.70 4.77 -8.00
N PRO A 102 -10.03 6.00 -8.42
CA PRO A 102 -9.05 6.97 -8.91
C PRO A 102 -8.04 7.42 -7.85
N ASP A 103 -8.44 7.53 -6.57
CA ASP A 103 -7.52 7.87 -5.47
C ASP A 103 -6.41 6.84 -5.30
N VAL A 104 -6.77 5.55 -5.40
CA VAL A 104 -5.84 4.42 -5.34
C VAL A 104 -4.97 4.39 -6.59
N ALA A 105 -5.54 4.67 -7.77
CA ALA A 105 -4.79 4.75 -9.02
C ALA A 105 -3.70 5.83 -8.99
N LEU A 106 -4.02 7.01 -8.45
CA LEU A 106 -3.06 8.10 -8.29
C LEU A 106 -1.94 7.76 -7.31
N ALA A 107 -2.29 7.13 -6.18
CA ALA A 107 -1.31 6.64 -5.20
C ALA A 107 -0.38 5.57 -5.81
N GLU A 108 -0.94 4.59 -6.52
CA GLU A 108 -0.19 3.53 -7.19
C GLU A 108 0.74 4.10 -8.28
N ALA A 109 0.27 5.06 -9.08
CA ALA A 109 1.09 5.71 -10.10
C ALA A 109 2.30 6.44 -9.47
N ALA A 110 2.09 7.18 -8.38
CA ALA A 110 3.14 7.93 -7.69
C ALA A 110 4.15 7.01 -6.99
N LEU A 111 3.69 5.96 -6.31
CA LEU A 111 4.56 5.02 -5.59
C LEU A 111 5.26 4.02 -6.51
N GLY A 112 4.48 3.33 -7.35
CA GLY A 112 4.96 2.27 -8.23
C GLY A 112 5.87 2.80 -9.33
N GLY A 113 5.48 3.89 -9.99
CA GLY A 113 6.29 4.53 -11.03
C GLY A 113 7.41 5.41 -10.49
N GLY A 114 7.21 6.05 -9.33
CA GLY A 114 8.14 7.02 -8.76
C GLY A 114 9.12 6.42 -7.75
N VAL A 115 8.70 6.36 -6.48
CA VAL A 115 9.61 6.11 -5.34
C VAL A 115 10.11 4.67 -5.28
N ALA A 116 9.22 3.67 -5.39
CA ALA A 116 9.61 2.26 -5.35
C ALA A 116 10.51 1.91 -6.55
N GLY A 117 10.18 2.46 -7.71
CA GLY A 117 11.00 2.39 -8.92
C GLY A 117 12.43 2.88 -8.71
N ALA A 118 12.57 4.10 -8.19
CA ALA A 118 13.88 4.69 -7.92
C ALA A 118 14.69 3.84 -6.93
N LEU A 119 14.07 3.37 -5.84
CA LEU A 119 14.71 2.49 -4.85
C LEU A 119 15.22 1.18 -5.47
N LEU A 120 14.43 0.54 -6.35
CA LEU A 120 14.84 -0.71 -6.99
C LEU A 120 15.96 -0.50 -8.03
N VAL A 121 15.96 0.62 -8.74
CA VAL A 121 17.02 0.98 -9.68
C VAL A 121 18.34 1.25 -8.94
N ASP A 122 18.29 2.03 -7.85
CA ASP A 122 19.44 2.30 -6.97
C ASP A 122 20.02 1.00 -6.39
N ALA A 123 19.15 0.12 -5.87
CA ALA A 123 19.57 -1.18 -5.34
C ALA A 123 20.28 -2.07 -6.39
N ILE A 124 19.92 -1.98 -7.67
CA ILE A 124 20.59 -2.74 -8.75
C ILE A 124 21.93 -2.12 -9.12
N ALA A 125 22.01 -0.80 -9.22
CA ALA A 125 23.21 -0.09 -9.65
C ALA A 125 24.38 -0.36 -8.70
N ASP A 126 24.13 -0.28 -7.39
CA ASP A 126 25.21 -0.17 -6.42
C ASP A 126 25.47 -1.45 -5.61
N ARG A 127 24.46 -2.30 -5.38
CA ARG A 127 24.61 -3.40 -4.40
C ARG A 127 25.16 -4.70 -4.97
N ARG A 128 25.24 -4.85 -6.30
CA ARG A 128 25.53 -6.10 -7.06
C ARG A 128 25.50 -7.37 -6.19
N PRO A 129 24.37 -7.71 -5.53
CA PRO A 129 24.41 -8.79 -4.54
C PRO A 129 24.86 -10.07 -5.24
N PRO A 130 25.66 -10.94 -4.59
CA PRO A 130 26.11 -12.19 -5.20
C PRO A 130 24.93 -12.88 -5.87
N VAL A 131 25.07 -13.28 -7.14
CA VAL A 131 24.02 -14.08 -7.78
C VAL A 131 23.94 -15.36 -6.95
N PRO A 132 22.82 -15.67 -6.28
CA PRO A 132 22.75 -16.86 -5.47
C PRO A 132 23.07 -18.04 -6.39
N ALA A 133 24.08 -18.83 -6.04
CA ALA A 133 24.41 -20.08 -6.72
C ALA A 133 23.35 -21.17 -6.46
N ALA A 134 22.08 -20.77 -6.32
CA ALA A 134 20.97 -21.68 -6.21
C ALA A 134 20.94 -22.50 -7.50
N GLY A 135 21.30 -23.78 -7.40
CA GLY A 135 21.23 -24.71 -8.51
C GLY A 135 19.85 -24.65 -9.17
N THR A 136 19.77 -24.92 -10.47
CA THR A 136 18.54 -24.86 -11.27
C THR A 136 17.35 -25.56 -10.60
N GLY A 137 17.60 -26.64 -9.85
CA GLY A 137 16.59 -27.35 -9.05
C GLY A 137 16.04 -26.59 -7.85
N ALA A 138 16.84 -25.79 -7.14
CA ALA A 138 16.37 -24.96 -6.02
C ALA A 138 15.49 -23.80 -6.52
N ARG A 139 15.93 -23.10 -7.57
CA ARG A 139 15.14 -22.06 -8.23
C ARG A 139 13.81 -22.60 -8.75
N ARG A 140 13.83 -23.75 -9.43
CA ARG A 140 12.62 -24.43 -9.91
C ARG A 140 11.67 -24.79 -8.77
N ARG A 141 12.19 -25.30 -7.64
CA ARG A 141 11.37 -25.60 -6.45
C ARG A 141 10.67 -24.35 -5.92
N VAL A 142 11.40 -23.24 -5.75
CA VAL A 142 10.81 -21.97 -5.29
C VAL A 142 9.71 -21.48 -6.24
N LEU A 143 9.96 -21.52 -7.55
CA LEU A 143 8.97 -21.11 -8.55
C LEU A 143 7.72 -22.02 -8.54
N VAL A 144 7.91 -23.34 -8.46
CA VAL A 144 6.78 -24.29 -8.40
C VAL A 144 5.97 -24.11 -7.12
N VAL A 145 6.64 -24.02 -5.96
CA VAL A 145 5.96 -23.79 -4.68
C VAL A 145 5.24 -22.45 -4.68
N GLY A 146 5.88 -21.39 -5.17
CA GLY A 146 5.28 -20.06 -5.31
C GLY A 146 4.07 -20.05 -6.25
N ALA A 147 4.16 -20.74 -7.39
CA ALA A 147 3.04 -20.86 -8.33
C ALA A 147 1.87 -21.65 -7.74
N LEU A 148 2.14 -22.76 -7.05
CA LEU A 148 1.10 -23.56 -6.38
C LEU A 148 0.44 -22.78 -5.24
N ALA A 149 1.23 -22.10 -4.41
CA ALA A 149 0.72 -21.25 -3.34
C ALA A 149 -0.10 -20.08 -3.90
N GLY A 150 0.39 -19.40 -4.93
CA GLY A 150 -0.32 -18.32 -5.62
C GLY A 150 -1.64 -18.80 -6.24
N ALA A 151 -1.65 -19.95 -6.90
CA ALA A 151 -2.87 -20.54 -7.46
C ALA A 151 -3.87 -20.93 -6.35
N ALA A 152 -3.40 -21.52 -5.25
CA ALA A 152 -4.24 -21.84 -4.11
C ALA A 152 -4.87 -20.58 -3.49
N THR A 153 -4.09 -19.52 -3.29
CA THR A 153 -4.59 -18.22 -2.80
C THR A 153 -5.58 -17.60 -3.77
N ALA A 154 -5.32 -17.62 -5.08
CA ALA A 154 -6.24 -17.10 -6.10
C ALA A 154 -7.58 -17.86 -6.10
N VAL A 155 -7.56 -19.19 -5.98
CA VAL A 155 -8.77 -20.00 -5.84
C VAL A 155 -9.50 -19.68 -4.53
N ALA A 156 -8.78 -19.58 -3.41
CA ALA A 156 -9.36 -19.26 -2.11
C ALA A 156 -10.04 -17.88 -2.12
N LEU A 157 -9.37 -16.86 -2.66
CA LEU A 157 -9.92 -15.52 -2.84
C LEU A 157 -11.11 -15.53 -3.80
N GLY A 158 -11.03 -16.25 -4.92
CA GLY A 158 -12.14 -16.39 -5.86
C GLY A 158 -13.37 -17.03 -5.21
N VAL A 159 -13.18 -18.04 -4.36
CA VAL A 159 -14.25 -18.66 -3.58
C VAL A 159 -14.82 -17.67 -2.56
N ALA A 160 -13.97 -17.00 -1.79
CA ALA A 160 -14.38 -16.03 -0.77
C ALA A 160 -15.18 -14.87 -1.39
N VAL A 161 -14.67 -14.26 -2.46
CA VAL A 161 -15.35 -13.17 -3.18
C VAL A 161 -16.65 -13.66 -3.81
N SER A 162 -16.70 -14.89 -4.34
CA SER A 162 -17.95 -15.44 -4.89
C SER A 162 -19.05 -15.69 -3.84
N ALA A 163 -18.65 -15.78 -2.57
CA ALA A 163 -19.53 -15.96 -1.43
C ALA A 163 -20.03 -14.64 -0.83
N LEU A 164 -19.42 -13.50 -1.21
CA LEU A 164 -19.87 -12.19 -0.74
C LEU A 164 -21.31 -11.90 -1.22
N PRO A 165 -22.13 -11.24 -0.38
CA PRO A 165 -23.41 -10.68 -0.82
C PRO A 165 -23.21 -9.79 -2.05
N ALA A 166 -24.19 -9.79 -2.96
CA ALA A 166 -24.17 -8.89 -4.10
C ALA A 166 -24.64 -7.46 -3.74
N GLU A 167 -25.17 -7.28 -2.54
CA GLU A 167 -25.65 -6.01 -2.02
C GLU A 167 -24.47 -5.14 -1.59
N ARG A 168 -24.62 -3.82 -1.77
CA ARG A 168 -23.60 -2.85 -1.32
C ARG A 168 -23.49 -2.90 0.20
N SER A 169 -22.30 -2.56 0.70
CA SER A 169 -22.09 -2.39 2.14
C SER A 169 -22.99 -1.28 2.68
N PRO A 170 -23.71 -1.48 3.81
CA PRO A 170 -24.52 -0.42 4.41
C PRO A 170 -23.68 0.81 4.80
N LEU A 171 -22.39 0.62 5.06
CA LEU A 171 -21.46 1.72 5.39
C LEU A 171 -21.33 2.76 4.26
N ALA A 172 -21.59 2.38 3.00
CA ALA A 172 -21.56 3.34 1.90
C ALA A 172 -22.72 4.36 2.02
N ASP A 173 -23.87 3.89 2.49
CA ASP A 173 -25.05 4.74 2.70
C ASP A 173 -24.85 5.60 3.97
N ASP A 174 -24.24 5.05 5.03
CA ASP A 174 -23.88 5.81 6.23
C ASP A 174 -22.91 6.97 5.90
N VAL A 175 -21.88 6.70 5.09
CA VAL A 175 -20.95 7.73 4.61
C VAL A 175 -21.70 8.79 3.81
N ALA A 176 -22.56 8.39 2.87
CA ALA A 176 -23.34 9.32 2.06
C ALA A 176 -24.25 10.21 2.92
N ALA A 177 -24.87 9.65 3.97
CA ALA A 177 -25.72 10.40 4.89
C ALA A 177 -24.92 11.38 5.77
N ALA A 178 -23.67 11.05 6.12
CA ALA A 178 -22.80 11.87 6.95
C ALA A 178 -21.97 12.91 6.17
N MET A 179 -21.93 12.84 4.84
CA MET A 179 -21.15 13.76 3.99
C MET A 179 -21.42 15.25 4.25
N PRO A 180 -22.68 15.71 4.45
CA PRO A 180 -22.96 17.13 4.70
C PRO A 180 -22.21 17.73 5.89
N ASP A 181 -21.92 16.92 6.91
CA ASP A 181 -21.23 17.34 8.14
C ASP A 181 -19.73 16.99 8.12
N SER A 182 -19.22 16.44 7.02
CA SER A 182 -17.85 15.92 6.95
C SER A 182 -16.77 17.00 6.82
N GLY A 183 -17.14 18.20 6.38
CA GLY A 183 -16.23 19.31 6.11
C GLY A 183 -15.55 19.28 4.73
N VAL A 184 -15.75 18.23 3.93
CA VAL A 184 -15.21 18.09 2.57
C VAL A 184 -16.27 17.51 1.63
N GLU A 185 -16.10 17.69 0.32
CA GLU A 185 -17.05 17.14 -0.67
C GLU A 185 -16.62 15.76 -1.20
N HIS A 186 -15.32 15.43 -1.11
CA HIS A 186 -14.81 14.13 -1.58
C HIS A 186 -14.98 13.02 -0.53
N PRO A 187 -15.75 11.95 -0.80
CA PRO A 187 -16.05 10.92 0.21
C PRO A 187 -14.83 10.14 0.70
N VAL A 188 -13.82 9.91 -0.15
CA VAL A 188 -12.61 9.19 0.26
C VAL A 188 -11.84 10.01 1.29
N THR A 189 -11.69 11.32 1.06
CA THR A 189 -11.05 12.23 2.01
C THR A 189 -11.82 12.31 3.33
N ALA A 190 -13.15 12.40 3.28
CA ALA A 190 -13.99 12.37 4.47
C ALA A 190 -13.79 11.07 5.28
N VAL A 191 -13.76 9.92 4.60
CA VAL A 191 -13.49 8.63 5.26
C VAL A 191 -12.10 8.62 5.89
N LEU A 192 -11.07 9.05 5.17
CA LEU A 192 -9.69 8.97 5.66
C LEU A 192 -9.39 9.96 6.79
N LEU A 193 -10.00 11.14 6.80
CA LEU A 193 -9.59 12.23 7.70
C LEU A 193 -10.65 12.67 8.70
N ASN A 194 -11.90 12.22 8.55
CA ASN A 194 -12.97 12.47 9.50
C ASN A 194 -13.49 11.16 10.09
N PHE A 195 -14.10 10.28 9.28
CA PHE A 195 -14.82 9.11 9.80
C PHE A 195 -13.91 7.98 10.29
N ARG A 196 -12.76 7.77 9.65
CA ARG A 196 -11.76 6.75 9.98
C ARG A 196 -10.37 7.37 10.13
N SER A 197 -10.32 8.55 10.75
CA SER A 197 -9.10 9.33 10.99
C SER A 197 -7.99 8.56 11.75
N TYR A 198 -8.36 7.57 12.57
CA TYR A 198 -7.41 6.67 13.22
C TYR A 198 -6.56 5.86 12.23
N ASP A 199 -7.14 5.42 11.11
CA ASP A 199 -6.41 4.61 10.13
C ASP A 199 -5.32 5.46 9.50
N THR A 200 -5.65 6.69 9.07
CA THR A 200 -4.65 7.62 8.52
C THR A 200 -3.61 8.04 9.56
N LEU A 201 -4.00 8.26 10.82
CA LEU A 201 -3.04 8.56 11.90
C LEU A 201 -2.00 7.44 12.03
N LEU A 202 -2.45 6.17 12.06
CA LEU A 202 -1.57 5.01 12.21
C LEU A 202 -0.76 4.74 10.94
N GLU A 203 -1.31 4.95 9.75
CA GLU A 203 -0.56 4.87 8.49
C GLU A 203 0.62 5.84 8.47
N ILE A 204 0.39 7.09 8.89
CA ILE A 204 1.46 8.09 8.97
C ILE A 204 2.47 7.75 10.06
N ALA A 205 2.02 7.21 11.21
CA ALA A 205 2.92 6.71 12.24
C ALA A 205 3.83 5.59 11.71
N VAL A 206 3.29 4.66 10.92
CA VAL A 206 4.06 3.58 10.27
C VAL A 206 5.05 4.15 9.26
N LEU A 207 4.65 5.13 8.44
CA LEU A 207 5.55 5.78 7.49
C LEU A 207 6.71 6.52 8.20
N VAL A 208 6.41 7.25 9.27
CA VAL A 208 7.43 7.92 10.09
C VAL A 208 8.37 6.89 10.72
N ALA A 209 7.84 5.80 11.29
CA ALA A 209 8.64 4.73 11.86
C ALA A 209 9.55 4.08 10.81
N ALA A 210 9.06 3.86 9.59
CA ALA A 210 9.86 3.35 8.48
C ALA A 210 10.98 4.34 8.09
N ALA A 211 10.67 5.63 7.97
CA ALA A 211 11.65 6.65 7.64
C ALA A 211 12.75 6.77 8.71
N VAL A 212 12.38 6.77 9.98
CA VAL A 212 13.32 6.76 11.11
C VAL A 212 14.15 5.48 11.14
N GLY A 213 13.52 4.31 10.94
CA GLY A 213 14.21 3.02 10.91
C GLY A 213 15.24 2.93 9.79
N VAL A 214 14.85 3.27 8.55
CA VAL A 214 15.75 3.26 7.39
C VAL A 214 16.89 4.26 7.58
N THR A 215 16.60 5.49 8.02
CA THR A 215 17.66 6.50 8.23
C THR A 215 18.57 6.19 9.41
N GLY A 216 18.07 5.52 10.46
CA GLY A 216 18.86 5.07 11.60
C GLY A 216 19.76 3.87 11.29
N LEU A 217 19.36 3.02 10.34
CA LEU A 217 20.16 1.88 9.86
C LEU A 217 21.14 2.27 8.74
N ALA A 218 20.94 3.41 8.10
CA ALA A 218 21.73 3.83 6.95
C ALA A 218 23.18 4.18 7.35
N ARG A 219 24.13 3.49 6.72
CA ARG A 219 25.57 3.73 6.88
C ARG A 219 26.12 4.73 5.85
N ARG A 220 25.52 4.76 4.66
CA ARG A 220 25.82 5.68 3.58
C ARG A 220 24.54 6.25 2.98
N ARG A 221 24.70 7.40 2.32
CA ARG A 221 23.62 8.03 1.56
C ARG A 221 23.88 7.90 0.07
N VAL A 222 22.81 7.88 -0.72
CA VAL A 222 22.90 7.98 -2.18
C VAL A 222 23.58 9.32 -2.53
N PRO A 223 24.77 9.33 -3.15
CA PRO A 223 25.43 10.57 -3.51
C PRO A 223 24.66 11.27 -4.63
N ALA A 224 24.61 12.60 -4.60
CA ALA A 224 24.12 13.36 -5.75
C ALA A 224 25.16 13.29 -6.88
N PRO A 225 24.77 13.12 -8.15
CA PRO A 225 25.73 13.12 -9.25
C PRO A 225 26.49 14.44 -9.33
N ALA A 226 27.82 14.38 -9.37
CA ALA A 226 28.67 15.57 -9.44
C ALA A 226 28.50 16.34 -10.77
N ALA A 227 28.29 15.62 -11.87
CA ALA A 227 28.09 16.15 -13.21
C ALA A 227 26.97 15.37 -13.93
N PRO A 228 25.69 15.70 -13.69
CA PRO A 228 24.57 15.09 -14.41
C PRO A 228 24.64 15.44 -15.89
N SER A 229 24.22 14.52 -16.77
CA SER A 229 24.20 14.76 -18.21
C SER A 229 23.29 15.95 -18.55
N PRO A 230 23.58 16.72 -19.63
CA PRO A 230 22.75 17.85 -20.03
C PRO A 230 21.28 17.45 -20.24
N ALA A 231 21.03 16.27 -20.80
CA ALA A 231 19.68 15.74 -21.01
C ALA A 231 18.91 15.53 -19.69
N VAL A 232 19.55 14.94 -18.66
CA VAL A 232 18.93 14.74 -17.34
C VAL A 232 18.63 16.09 -16.68
N ARG A 233 19.54 17.06 -16.82
CA ARG A 233 19.34 18.40 -16.27
C ARG A 233 18.17 19.13 -16.93
N VAL A 234 18.06 19.09 -18.26
CA VAL A 234 16.94 19.69 -19.00
C VAL A 234 15.63 19.03 -18.60
N LEU A 235 15.59 17.70 -18.53
CA LEU A 235 14.41 16.96 -18.11
C LEU A 235 13.96 17.38 -16.70
N ALA A 236 14.89 17.51 -15.75
CA ALA A 236 14.58 17.93 -14.40
C ALA A 236 14.06 19.37 -14.31
N VAL A 237 14.64 20.31 -15.06
CA VAL A 237 14.18 21.71 -15.09
C VAL A 237 12.73 21.83 -15.57
N VAL A 238 12.30 20.97 -16.50
CA VAL A 238 10.92 20.92 -16.98
C VAL A 238 10.01 20.14 -16.03
N LEU A 239 10.48 18.99 -15.55
CA LEU A 239 9.65 18.05 -14.79
C LEU A 239 9.40 18.51 -13.36
N LEU A 240 10.39 19.10 -12.67
CA LEU A 240 10.25 19.47 -11.27
C LEU A 240 9.14 20.51 -11.01
N PRO A 241 9.02 21.61 -11.79
CA PRO A 241 7.90 22.54 -11.64
C PRO A 241 6.55 21.88 -11.90
N VAL A 242 6.47 20.96 -12.88
CA VAL A 242 5.24 20.23 -13.21
C VAL A 242 4.85 19.31 -12.05
N LEU A 243 5.78 18.54 -11.50
CA LEU A 243 5.51 17.66 -10.36
C LEU A 243 5.11 18.45 -9.11
N ALA A 244 5.76 19.59 -8.85
CA ALA A 244 5.40 20.47 -7.74
C ALA A 244 3.99 21.06 -7.92
N LEU A 245 3.66 21.55 -9.13
CA LEU A 245 2.34 22.08 -9.45
C LEU A 245 1.25 21.00 -9.29
N LEU A 246 1.49 19.81 -9.85
CA LEU A 246 0.57 18.69 -9.74
C LEU A 246 0.41 18.22 -8.30
N SER A 247 1.48 18.19 -7.51
CA SER A 247 1.41 17.87 -6.08
C SER A 247 0.52 18.85 -5.33
N THR A 248 0.73 20.15 -5.51
CA THR A 248 -0.10 21.19 -4.87
C THR A 248 -1.54 21.10 -5.34
N TRP A 249 -1.76 20.83 -6.63
CA TRP A 249 -3.10 20.63 -7.16
C TRP A 249 -3.79 19.40 -6.56
N LEU A 250 -3.11 18.25 -6.47
CA LEU A 250 -3.67 17.03 -5.89
C LEU A 250 -4.06 17.23 -4.43
N LEU A 251 -3.27 17.99 -3.67
CA LEU A 251 -3.58 18.34 -2.29
C LEU A 251 -4.91 19.11 -2.20
N VAL A 252 -5.03 20.22 -2.95
CA VAL A 252 -6.25 21.04 -2.93
C VAL A 252 -7.44 20.29 -3.54
N ALA A 253 -7.20 19.52 -4.60
CA ALA A 253 -8.22 18.71 -5.27
C ALA A 253 -8.86 17.70 -4.31
N GLY A 254 -8.08 17.12 -3.40
CA GLY A 254 -8.54 16.13 -2.40
C GLY A 254 -9.76 16.56 -1.58
N THR A 255 -10.00 17.87 -1.45
CA THR A 255 -11.19 18.41 -0.77
C THR A 255 -12.50 18.14 -1.52
N THR A 256 -12.44 17.99 -2.85
CA THR A 256 -13.63 17.92 -3.73
C THR A 256 -13.64 16.76 -4.71
N ARG A 257 -12.48 16.15 -4.97
CA ARG A 257 -12.32 15.11 -5.99
C ARG A 257 -11.04 14.30 -5.72
N PRO A 258 -10.73 13.28 -6.54
CA PRO A 258 -9.59 12.41 -6.28
C PRO A 258 -8.27 13.14 -6.11
N GLY A 259 -7.55 12.80 -5.05
CA GLY A 259 -6.37 13.52 -4.58
C GLY A 259 -6.16 13.34 -3.08
N GLY A 260 -5.58 14.35 -2.44
CA GLY A 260 -5.34 14.39 -1.00
C GLY A 260 -3.86 14.30 -0.62
N ALA A 261 -3.62 14.33 0.70
CA ALA A 261 -2.29 14.45 1.27
C ALA A 261 -1.31 13.36 0.83
N PHE A 262 -1.76 12.11 0.74
CA PHE A 262 -0.87 10.98 0.44
C PHE A 262 -0.34 11.02 -0.99
N GLN A 263 -1.22 11.22 -1.96
CA GLN A 263 -0.87 11.28 -3.38
C GLN A 263 -0.01 12.52 -3.68
N ALA A 264 -0.37 13.67 -3.08
CA ALA A 264 0.44 14.88 -3.15
C ALA A 264 1.84 14.64 -2.57
N GLY A 265 1.92 14.11 -1.34
CA GLY A 265 3.18 13.82 -0.67
C GLY A 265 4.05 12.81 -1.42
N ALA A 266 3.46 11.75 -1.97
CA ALA A 266 4.17 10.77 -2.79
C ALA A 266 4.75 11.39 -4.07
N LEU A 267 3.97 12.24 -4.75
CA LEU A 267 4.42 12.92 -5.96
C LEU A 267 5.52 13.94 -5.68
N LEU A 268 5.40 14.72 -4.59
CA LEU A 268 6.44 15.64 -4.15
C LEU A 268 7.70 14.90 -3.69
N GLY A 269 7.55 13.77 -3.00
CA GLY A 269 8.67 12.88 -2.64
C GLY A 269 9.41 12.38 -3.88
N ALA A 270 8.69 11.95 -4.92
CA ALA A 270 9.27 11.59 -6.20
C ALA A 270 9.98 12.78 -6.88
N ALA A 271 9.43 13.99 -6.80
CA ALA A 271 10.09 15.19 -7.30
C ALA A 271 11.42 15.47 -6.58
N LEU A 272 11.46 15.32 -5.25
CA LEU A 272 12.70 15.46 -4.48
C LEU A 272 13.75 14.41 -4.87
N VAL A 273 13.34 13.18 -5.15
CA VAL A 273 14.21 12.12 -5.66
C VAL A 273 14.76 12.48 -7.04
N VAL A 274 13.90 12.90 -7.97
CA VAL A 274 14.31 13.34 -9.32
C VAL A 274 15.30 14.50 -9.25
N ALA A 275 15.05 15.48 -8.37
CA ALA A 275 15.95 16.61 -8.20
C ALA A 275 17.33 16.19 -7.71
N HIS A 276 17.39 15.28 -6.73
CA HIS A 276 18.63 14.73 -6.22
C HIS A 276 19.41 13.97 -7.31
N LEU A 277 18.73 13.12 -8.08
CA LEU A 277 19.32 12.39 -9.20
C LEU A 277 19.77 13.31 -10.35
N ALA A 278 19.13 14.46 -10.50
CA ALA A 278 19.54 15.48 -11.46
C ALA A 278 20.68 16.38 -10.96
N GLY A 279 21.30 16.06 -9.82
CA GLY A 279 22.38 16.86 -9.23
C GLY A 279 21.93 18.22 -8.70
N VAL A 280 20.61 18.47 -8.65
CA VAL A 280 20.08 19.67 -8.00
C VAL A 280 20.27 19.47 -6.50
N ARG A 281 21.11 20.32 -5.90
CA ARG A 281 21.32 20.34 -4.45
C ARG A 281 20.09 20.95 -3.77
N ILE A 282 18.93 20.33 -3.94
CA ILE A 282 17.82 20.57 -3.01
C ILE A 282 18.30 20.05 -1.66
N ALA A 283 18.08 20.85 -0.62
CA ALA A 283 18.27 20.40 0.75
C ALA A 283 17.27 19.27 1.03
N GLY A 284 17.52 18.06 0.52
CA GLY A 284 16.78 16.87 0.92
C GLY A 284 16.79 16.76 2.45
N PRO A 285 15.80 16.08 3.06
CA PRO A 285 15.65 16.05 4.50
C PRO A 285 16.96 15.60 5.17
N ARG A 286 17.63 16.56 5.81
CA ARG A 286 18.96 16.42 6.42
C ARG A 286 18.94 16.96 7.84
N GLY A 287 19.70 16.29 8.70
CA GLY A 287 19.84 16.67 10.10
C GLY A 287 18.50 16.87 10.80
N ARG A 288 18.46 17.84 11.72
CA ARG A 288 17.28 18.13 12.53
C ARG A 288 16.10 18.64 11.71
N ILE A 289 16.33 19.45 10.68
CA ILE A 289 15.26 19.98 9.82
C ILE A 289 14.55 18.85 9.08
N GLY A 290 15.32 17.90 8.53
CA GLY A 290 14.74 16.72 7.89
C GLY A 290 13.93 15.86 8.86
N ALA A 291 14.46 15.64 10.08
CA ALA A 291 13.73 14.89 11.10
C ALA A 291 12.41 15.58 11.49
N VAL A 292 12.43 16.90 11.69
CA VAL A 292 11.22 17.70 11.97
C VAL A 292 10.23 17.59 10.82
N ALA A 293 10.67 17.74 9.57
CA ALA A 293 9.80 17.62 8.41
C ALA A 293 9.11 16.24 8.35
N VAL A 294 9.87 15.16 8.61
CA VAL A 294 9.32 13.80 8.64
C VAL A 294 8.24 13.64 9.72
N VAL A 295 8.45 14.17 10.94
CA VAL A 295 7.49 13.98 12.04
C VAL A 295 6.36 15.02 12.09
N ALA A 296 6.49 16.14 11.38
CA ALA A 296 5.58 17.27 11.47
C ALA A 296 4.11 16.89 11.21
N GLY A 297 3.85 16.06 10.21
CA GLY A 297 2.50 15.60 9.89
C GLY A 297 1.88 14.77 11.01
N LEU A 298 2.63 13.81 11.57
CA LEU A 298 2.18 13.00 12.70
C LEU A 298 1.89 13.86 13.93
N LEU A 299 2.80 14.78 14.25
CA LEU A 299 2.62 15.69 15.39
C LEU A 299 1.42 16.60 15.20
N ALA A 300 1.20 17.14 14.00
CA ALA A 300 0.04 17.96 13.70
C ALA A 300 -1.27 17.18 13.89
N PHE A 301 -1.31 15.93 13.44
CA PHE A 301 -2.47 15.06 13.62
C PHE A 301 -2.72 14.75 15.10
N LEU A 302 -1.67 14.45 15.88
CA LEU A 302 -1.79 14.23 17.33
C LEU A 302 -2.21 15.49 18.09
N VAL A 303 -1.71 16.67 17.69
CA VAL A 303 -2.12 17.95 18.27
C VAL A 303 -3.59 18.23 17.97
N LEU A 304 -4.04 18.02 16.73
CA LEU A 304 -5.45 18.14 16.38
C LEU A 304 -6.32 17.18 17.20
N ALA A 305 -5.87 15.94 17.37
CA ALA A 305 -6.56 14.93 18.15
C ALA A 305 -6.69 15.30 19.63
N GLY A 306 -5.60 15.80 20.23
CA GLY A 306 -5.61 16.28 21.60
C GLY A 306 -6.47 17.54 21.78
N ALA A 307 -6.41 18.48 20.83
CA ALA A 307 -7.22 19.69 20.86
C ALA A 307 -8.71 19.35 20.83
N THR A 308 -9.13 18.52 19.87
CA THR A 308 -10.54 18.08 19.74
C THR A 308 -11.02 17.27 20.94
N ALA A 309 -10.15 16.47 21.58
CA ALA A 309 -10.51 15.77 22.82
C ALA A 309 -10.86 16.74 23.97
N VAL A 310 -10.23 17.92 24.01
CA VAL A 310 -10.49 18.94 25.04
C VAL A 310 -11.66 19.85 24.65
N THR A 311 -11.76 20.25 23.39
CA THR A 311 -12.71 21.29 22.94
C THR A 311 -13.99 20.76 22.31
N ALA A 312 -13.95 19.59 21.66
CA ALA A 312 -15.05 19.04 20.86
C ALA A 312 -15.66 17.76 21.48
N GLY A 313 -15.32 17.44 22.72
CA GLY A 313 -15.91 16.32 23.47
C GLY A 313 -15.45 14.93 23.01
N GLY A 314 -14.42 14.83 22.16
CA GLY A 314 -13.90 13.55 21.71
C GLY A 314 -12.63 13.65 20.88
N TRP A 315 -11.82 12.58 20.92
CA TRP A 315 -10.58 12.46 20.17
C TRP A 315 -10.88 12.41 18.65
N LEU A 316 -10.32 13.36 17.89
CA LEU A 316 -10.54 13.50 16.44
C LEU A 316 -12.01 13.70 16.04
N VAL A 317 -12.83 14.22 16.94
CA VAL A 317 -14.19 14.70 16.61
C VAL A 317 -14.07 16.11 16.04
N LEU A 318 -14.36 16.25 14.75
CA LEU A 318 -14.30 17.53 14.04
C LEU A 318 -15.68 18.21 14.05
N GLU A 319 -15.73 19.45 14.52
CA GLU A 319 -16.93 20.26 14.37
C GLU A 319 -17.11 20.67 12.89
N ALA A 320 -18.31 20.46 12.34
CA ALA A 320 -18.60 20.64 10.92
C ALA A 320 -18.25 22.04 10.38
N SER A 321 -18.38 23.08 11.21
CA SER A 321 -18.12 24.49 10.85
C SER A 321 -16.65 24.75 10.49
N VAL A 322 -15.71 24.01 11.11
CA VAL A 322 -14.25 24.19 10.95
C VAL A 322 -13.55 22.96 10.38
N ALA A 323 -14.26 21.83 10.26
CA ALA A 323 -13.72 20.55 9.80
C ALA A 323 -12.91 20.68 8.50
N GLY A 324 -13.44 21.35 7.48
CA GLY A 324 -12.74 21.52 6.20
C GLY A 324 -11.40 22.24 6.31
N ALA A 325 -11.33 23.31 7.12
CA ALA A 325 -10.09 24.06 7.33
C ALA A 325 -9.06 23.24 8.11
N LEU A 326 -9.50 22.51 9.14
CA LEU A 326 -8.62 21.63 9.93
C LEU A 326 -8.10 20.45 9.11
N ILE A 327 -8.96 19.84 8.29
CA ILE A 327 -8.60 18.77 7.36
C ILE A 327 -7.53 19.28 6.39
N LEU A 328 -7.76 20.40 5.69
CA LEU A 328 -6.80 20.94 4.73
C LEU A 328 -5.45 21.31 5.38
N ALA A 329 -5.47 21.85 6.60
CA ALA A 329 -4.26 22.18 7.35
C ALA A 329 -3.45 20.92 7.69
N VAL A 330 -4.11 19.87 8.20
CA VAL A 330 -3.48 18.59 8.49
C VAL A 330 -2.99 17.92 7.20
N GLU A 331 -3.78 17.91 6.14
CA GLU A 331 -3.39 17.35 4.85
C GLU A 331 -2.13 18.00 4.29
N THR A 332 -2.00 19.31 4.44
CA THR A 332 -0.80 20.04 3.99
C THR A 332 0.45 19.57 4.74
N LEU A 333 0.37 19.46 6.06
CA LEU A 333 1.48 18.99 6.88
C LEU A 333 1.78 17.50 6.66
N LEU A 334 0.75 16.68 6.44
CA LEU A 334 0.88 15.28 6.05
C LEU A 334 1.59 15.15 4.70
N ALA A 335 1.18 15.90 3.67
CA ALA A 335 1.81 15.84 2.35
C ALA A 335 3.31 16.17 2.42
N LEU A 336 3.68 17.22 3.15
CA LEU A 336 5.08 17.58 3.35
C LEU A 336 5.86 16.51 4.13
N SER A 337 5.24 15.94 5.17
CA SER A 337 5.82 14.87 5.99
C SER A 337 6.04 13.58 5.20
N ILE A 338 5.06 13.20 4.37
CA ILE A 338 5.14 12.04 3.47
C ILE A 338 6.24 12.25 2.43
N ALA A 339 6.28 13.42 1.79
CA ALA A 339 7.33 13.76 0.83
C ALA A 339 8.73 13.68 1.45
N ALA A 340 8.89 14.25 2.65
CA ALA A 340 10.13 14.18 3.40
C ALA A 340 10.49 12.74 3.80
N GLY A 341 9.52 11.94 4.26
CA GLY A 341 9.74 10.55 4.66
C GLY A 341 10.20 9.68 3.48
N LEU A 342 9.49 9.74 2.36
CA LEU A 342 9.81 8.99 1.15
C LEU A 342 11.18 9.40 0.58
N ALA A 343 11.46 10.71 0.50
CA ALA A 343 12.77 11.19 0.05
C ALA A 343 13.89 10.79 1.03
N ALA A 344 13.66 10.87 2.34
CA ALA A 344 14.64 10.46 3.35
C ALA A 344 14.98 8.96 3.22
N MET A 345 13.98 8.10 3.04
CA MET A 345 14.19 6.66 2.82
C MET A 345 15.00 6.39 1.55
N PHE A 346 14.69 7.07 0.44
CA PHE A 346 15.48 6.96 -0.78
C PHE A 346 16.93 7.40 -0.58
N LEU A 347 17.15 8.59 -0.02
CA LEU A 347 18.50 9.12 0.20
C LEU A 347 19.32 8.27 1.17
N ALA A 348 18.68 7.58 2.09
CA ALA A 348 19.29 6.68 3.06
C ALA A 348 19.60 5.27 2.49
N ALA A 349 19.17 4.97 1.26
CA ALA A 349 19.34 3.65 0.65
C ALA A 349 20.74 3.37 0.07
N GLY A 350 21.68 4.31 0.16
CA GLY A 350 23.02 4.20 -0.45
C GLY A 350 23.78 2.93 -0.06
N ALA A 351 24.54 2.37 -1.00
CA ALA A 351 25.30 1.14 -0.78
C ALA A 351 26.69 1.37 -0.15
N ASP A 352 27.19 0.36 0.57
CA ASP A 352 28.59 0.25 0.99
C ASP A 352 29.41 -0.40 -0.13
N THR A 353 30.14 0.40 -0.91
CA THR A 353 31.01 -0.08 -2.00
C THR A 353 32.42 -0.48 -1.56
N ASP A 354 32.76 -0.38 -0.27
CA ASP A 354 34.16 -0.44 0.18
C ASP A 354 34.59 -1.81 0.74
N LEU A 355 33.84 -2.90 0.49
CA LEU A 355 34.23 -4.24 0.94
C LEU A 355 35.00 -5.09 -0.10
N GLU A 356 35.28 -4.59 -1.31
CA GLU A 356 36.13 -5.29 -2.29
C GLU A 356 37.01 -4.33 -3.10
N VAL A 357 37.99 -3.71 -2.44
CA VAL A 357 39.29 -3.46 -3.06
C VAL A 357 40.38 -3.86 -2.06
N ALA A 358 40.37 -5.13 -1.65
CA ALA A 358 41.60 -5.73 -1.17
C ALA A 358 42.49 -5.90 -2.41
N THR A 359 43.38 -4.95 -2.64
CA THR A 359 44.47 -5.08 -3.62
C THR A 359 45.28 -6.34 -3.29
N PRO A 360 45.30 -7.37 -4.14
CA PRO A 360 46.30 -8.42 -4.01
C PRO A 360 47.60 -7.86 -4.58
N GLY A 361 48.45 -7.29 -3.74
CA GLY A 361 49.72 -6.73 -4.21
C GLY A 361 50.57 -6.18 -3.08
N GLY A 362 51.49 -7.00 -2.59
CA GLY A 362 52.50 -6.58 -1.62
C GLY A 362 53.32 -7.72 -1.05
N ALA A 363 53.71 -8.70 -1.87
CA ALA A 363 54.85 -9.56 -1.55
C ALA A 363 56.05 -9.01 -2.32
N SER A 364 56.93 -8.34 -1.58
CA SER A 364 58.33 -8.12 -1.91
C SER A 364 59.15 -8.51 -0.70
#